data_AF-A0A932QJR7-F1
#
_entry.id   AF-A0A932QJR7-F1
#
_cell.length_a   1.000
_cell.length_b   1.000
_cell.length_c   1.000
_cell.angle_alpha   90.00
_cell.angle_beta   90.00
_cell.angle_gamma   90.00
#
_symmetry.space_group_name_H-M   'P 1'
#
loop_
_entity.id
_entity.type
_entity.pdbx_description
1 polymer ?
#
loop_
_entity_poly.entity_id
_entity_poly.type
_entity_poly.pdbx_seq_one_letter_code
_entity_poly.pdbx_strand_id
1 'polypeptide(L)'
;MIGGTSDSCATIAASVTPLTGTVHQFTAGSASQPAAQTQTDSNYVTFNSLVGGSYTLAPSNTGNYTLARACWTKSLNTPTSGEGLTTSLSSPIDSDTLTWDLGYTNPGPWTQTGGGNVVAGGAVKSLMPGSASPRKFLTDGVGGYPGLVSYNTSYDFDPDYAGTGENYVSSTNWLIKQPGPTIDYYTYFYSKLGGPQTADTFPDLTAVDKPASRTKPYYVVGDMTTSGDWAVADGETIIFLVNGNLTIGGKITMTGTGFIALIVKGDITVSPSVGGLYTSSTPVIEGLYITSPTGTFKTGASSVAGKERLVLRGTFVAGNFLLQRNLESVNANTTTAAELFLYDPALQFHMPKALLNVPITWQEVAP
;
A
#
# COMPACT_ATOMS: atom_id res chain seq x y z
N MET A 1 7.99 -23.43 1.90
CA MET A 1 6.87 -22.49 1.69
C MET A 1 5.86 -22.70 2.79
N ILE A 2 5.58 -21.67 3.55
CA ILE A 2 4.54 -21.70 4.58
C ILE A 2 3.27 -21.09 3.98
N GLY A 3 2.15 -21.81 4.03
CA GLY A 3 0.87 -21.30 3.55
C GLY A 3 0.22 -20.43 4.62
N GLY A 4 -0.09 -19.17 4.29
CA GLY A 4 -0.93 -18.30 5.13
C GLY A 4 -0.39 -17.99 6.54
N THR A 5 -1.22 -17.30 7.32
CA THR A 5 -0.92 -16.47 8.51
C THR A 5 -0.42 -17.21 9.78
N SER A 6 0.17 -18.40 9.66
CA SER A 6 0.87 -19.06 10.78
C SER A 6 2.36 -19.13 10.49
N ASP A 7 3.10 -18.31 11.22
CA ASP A 7 4.51 -17.99 10.99
C ASP A 7 5.37 -18.41 12.18
N SER A 8 5.13 -19.55 12.82
CA SER A 8 6.02 -20.01 13.91
C SER A 8 7.22 -20.79 13.37
N CYS A 9 8.34 -20.84 14.12
CA CYS A 9 9.45 -21.74 13.77
C CYS A 9 9.01 -23.20 13.63
N ALA A 10 8.05 -23.64 14.43
CA ALA A 10 7.48 -24.99 14.32
C ALA A 10 6.72 -25.18 12.99
N THR A 11 6.02 -24.15 12.50
CA THR A 11 5.32 -24.20 11.21
C THR A 11 6.30 -24.25 10.04
N ILE A 12 7.42 -23.51 10.12
CA ILE A 12 8.49 -23.57 9.11
C ILE A 12 9.11 -24.96 9.09
N ALA A 13 9.43 -25.51 10.27
CA ALA A 13 10.04 -26.83 10.42
C ALA A 13 9.10 -27.99 10.01
N ALA A 14 7.80 -27.75 9.95
CA ALA A 14 6.81 -28.71 9.45
C ALA A 14 6.50 -28.55 7.94
N SER A 15 7.08 -27.53 7.28
CA SER A 15 6.84 -27.28 5.86
C SER A 15 7.49 -28.36 5.00
N VAL A 16 6.70 -28.97 4.11
CA VAL A 16 7.18 -30.00 3.17
C VAL A 16 7.48 -29.47 1.77
N THR A 17 7.36 -28.15 1.56
CA THR A 17 7.47 -27.53 0.23
C THR A 17 8.74 -26.68 0.12
N PRO A 18 9.87 -27.24 -0.33
CA PRO A 18 11.12 -26.49 -0.41
C PRO A 18 11.11 -25.42 -1.50
N LEU A 19 11.94 -24.38 -1.33
CA LEU A 19 12.30 -23.45 -2.41
C LEU A 19 13.60 -23.92 -3.08
N THR A 20 13.51 -25.05 -3.79
CA THR A 20 14.64 -25.67 -4.48
C THR A 20 15.35 -24.69 -5.42
N GLY A 21 16.67 -24.66 -5.35
CA GLY A 21 17.55 -23.78 -6.14
C GLY A 21 17.94 -22.48 -5.43
N THR A 22 17.38 -22.19 -4.25
CA THR A 22 17.74 -20.97 -3.50
C THR A 22 19.11 -21.11 -2.86
N VAL A 23 19.97 -20.11 -3.09
CA VAL A 23 21.31 -20.06 -2.48
C VAL A 23 21.28 -19.16 -1.24
N HIS A 24 21.79 -19.68 -0.14
CA HIS A 24 21.94 -18.96 1.12
C HIS A 24 23.40 -18.91 1.53
N GLN A 25 23.80 -17.78 2.08
CA GLN A 25 25.17 -17.52 2.52
C GLN A 25 25.15 -16.50 3.65
N PHE A 26 26.26 -16.37 4.37
CA PHE A 26 26.42 -15.32 5.36
C PHE A 26 26.84 -13.99 4.72
N THR A 27 26.49 -12.87 5.36
CA THR A 27 26.97 -11.55 4.95
C THR A 27 28.46 -11.38 5.23
N ALA A 28 29.11 -10.52 4.43
CA ALA A 28 30.47 -10.08 4.68
C ALA A 28 30.54 -9.37 6.04
N GLY A 29 31.22 -9.98 7.01
CA GLY A 29 31.28 -9.53 8.41
C GLY A 29 30.87 -10.59 9.44
N SER A 30 30.34 -11.73 9.00
CA SER A 30 30.16 -12.89 9.88
C SER A 30 31.51 -13.50 10.30
N ALA A 31 31.53 -14.13 11.48
CA ALA A 31 32.76 -14.62 12.13
C ALA A 31 33.52 -15.67 11.30
N SER A 32 32.80 -16.45 10.50
CA SER A 32 33.34 -17.20 9.37
C SER A 32 32.41 -17.08 8.17
N GLN A 33 32.92 -17.41 6.98
CA GLN A 33 32.17 -17.42 5.73
C GLN A 33 32.29 -18.81 5.09
N PRO A 34 31.65 -19.85 5.66
CA PRO A 34 31.52 -21.13 4.98
C PRO A 34 30.91 -20.96 3.59
N ALA A 35 31.18 -21.93 2.72
CA ALA A 35 30.64 -21.92 1.36
C ALA A 35 29.11 -21.78 1.36
N ALA A 36 28.61 -20.99 0.41
CA ALA A 36 27.18 -20.82 0.19
C ALA A 36 26.51 -22.19 0.00
N GLN A 37 25.33 -22.34 0.59
CA GLN A 37 24.56 -23.57 0.58
C GLN A 37 23.34 -23.37 -0.33
N THR A 38 23.06 -24.37 -1.17
CA THR A 38 21.89 -24.34 -2.06
C THR A 38 20.83 -25.29 -1.51
N GLN A 39 19.62 -24.80 -1.32
CA GLN A 39 18.49 -25.65 -0.98
C GLN A 39 18.17 -26.53 -2.20
N THR A 40 18.36 -27.84 -2.12
CA THR A 40 18.19 -28.76 -3.25
C THR A 40 16.95 -29.64 -3.14
N ASP A 41 16.41 -29.80 -1.94
CA ASP A 41 15.25 -30.61 -1.61
C ASP A 41 14.56 -30.09 -0.33
N SER A 42 13.76 -30.92 0.34
CA SER A 42 13.10 -30.59 1.60
C SER A 42 14.05 -30.36 2.78
N ASN A 43 15.36 -30.57 2.61
CA ASN A 43 16.32 -30.36 3.68
C ASN A 43 16.60 -28.88 3.89
N TYR A 44 16.83 -28.53 5.16
CA TYR A 44 17.23 -27.20 5.57
C TYR A 44 18.65 -26.88 5.13
N VAL A 45 18.94 -25.59 5.10
CA VAL A 45 20.27 -25.11 4.77
C VAL A 45 21.10 -25.09 6.04
N THR A 46 22.11 -25.96 6.08
CA THR A 46 22.97 -26.16 7.24
C THR A 46 24.38 -25.66 6.97
N PHE A 47 24.92 -24.87 7.88
CA PHE A 47 26.31 -24.41 7.85
C PHE A 47 27.10 -25.11 8.96
N ASN A 48 28.15 -25.82 8.56
CA ASN A 48 29.00 -26.62 9.46
C ASN A 48 30.36 -25.96 9.67
N SER A 49 31.08 -26.43 10.70
CA SER A 49 32.47 -26.03 10.98
C SER A 49 32.61 -24.54 11.27
N LEU A 50 31.66 -23.99 12.01
CA LEU A 50 31.62 -22.58 12.36
C LEU A 50 32.56 -22.25 13.53
N VAL A 51 33.15 -21.06 13.50
CA VAL A 51 33.95 -20.51 14.61
C VAL A 51 33.10 -19.66 15.55
N GLY A 52 33.58 -19.42 16.77
CA GLY A 52 32.92 -18.52 17.71
C GLY A 52 32.80 -17.08 17.17
N GLY A 53 31.62 -16.47 17.32
CA GLY A 53 31.35 -15.09 16.90
C GLY A 53 29.94 -14.88 16.35
N SER A 54 29.70 -13.73 15.74
CA SER A 54 28.38 -13.36 15.20
C SER A 54 28.20 -13.82 13.76
N TYR A 55 27.01 -14.31 13.43
CA TYR A 55 26.59 -14.74 12.10
C TYR A 55 25.35 -13.99 11.68
N THR A 56 25.33 -13.49 10.45
CA THR A 56 24.15 -12.87 9.84
C THR A 56 23.92 -13.48 8.48
N LEU A 57 22.77 -14.14 8.30
CA LEU A 57 22.39 -14.72 7.02
C LEU A 57 22.07 -13.60 6.02
N ALA A 58 22.65 -13.69 4.82
CA ALA A 58 22.39 -12.77 3.73
C ALA A 58 20.99 -13.03 3.14
N PRO A 59 20.30 -11.98 2.67
CA PRO A 59 19.02 -12.15 2.01
C PRO A 59 19.21 -13.02 0.78
N SER A 60 18.44 -14.10 0.70
CA SER A 60 18.43 -14.94 -0.49
C SER A 60 17.40 -14.40 -1.47
N ASN A 61 17.80 -14.16 -2.72
CA ASN A 61 16.86 -13.84 -3.78
C ASN A 61 16.04 -15.09 -4.13
N THR A 62 14.82 -15.17 -3.62
CA THR A 62 13.88 -16.27 -3.88
C THR A 62 12.92 -15.98 -5.03
N GLY A 63 13.22 -14.96 -5.85
CA GLY A 63 12.37 -14.54 -6.95
C GLY A 63 11.07 -13.89 -6.46
N ASN A 64 9.98 -14.64 -6.51
CA ASN A 64 8.61 -14.13 -6.28
C ASN A 64 8.12 -14.37 -4.85
N TYR A 65 8.96 -14.80 -3.92
CA TYR A 65 8.55 -15.07 -2.54
C TYR A 65 9.11 -14.04 -1.58
N THR A 66 8.38 -13.82 -0.49
CA THR A 66 8.82 -12.95 0.61
C THR A 66 9.26 -13.83 1.78
N LEU A 67 10.41 -13.50 2.37
CA LEU A 67 10.82 -14.13 3.63
C LEU A 67 9.85 -13.69 4.73
N ALA A 68 9.06 -14.61 5.23
CA ALA A 68 8.11 -14.37 6.31
C ALA A 68 8.76 -14.53 7.68
N ARG A 69 9.65 -15.51 7.84
CA ARG A 69 10.39 -15.72 9.09
C ARG A 69 11.69 -16.49 8.88
N ALA A 70 12.67 -16.23 9.73
CA ALA A 70 13.89 -16.99 9.85
C ALA A 70 14.03 -17.52 11.27
N CYS A 71 14.35 -18.79 11.40
CA CYS A 71 14.62 -19.45 12.67
C CYS A 71 15.98 -20.11 12.60
N TRP A 72 16.70 -20.14 13.71
CA TRP A 72 17.99 -20.79 13.78
C TRP A 72 18.05 -21.79 14.92
N THR A 73 18.80 -22.86 14.70
CA THR A 73 19.12 -23.87 15.72
C THR A 73 20.62 -24.10 15.78
N LYS A 74 21.15 -24.10 17.01
CA LYS A 74 22.55 -24.38 17.32
C LYS A 74 22.66 -25.79 17.88
N SER A 75 23.53 -26.62 17.31
CA SER A 75 23.77 -28.00 17.74
C SER A 75 24.84 -28.10 18.82
N LEU A 76 24.84 -27.14 19.76
CA LEU A 76 25.69 -27.16 20.94
C LEU A 76 25.35 -28.36 21.85
N ASN A 77 26.26 -28.67 22.79
CA ASN A 77 26.03 -29.63 23.89
C ASN A 77 24.67 -29.43 24.61
N THR A 78 24.14 -28.20 24.55
CA THR A 78 22.74 -27.88 24.85
C THR A 78 22.11 -27.21 23.62
N PRO A 79 21.22 -27.88 22.88
CA PRO A 79 20.56 -27.29 21.73
C PRO A 79 19.82 -26.01 22.11
N THR A 80 20.08 -24.92 21.39
CA THR A 80 19.34 -23.67 21.55
C THR A 80 18.78 -23.24 20.22
N SER A 81 17.58 -22.68 20.25
CA SER A 81 16.88 -22.15 19.08
C SER A 81 16.52 -20.70 19.30
N GLY A 82 16.39 -19.96 18.22
CA GLY A 82 15.87 -18.60 18.25
C GLY A 82 15.39 -18.14 16.89
N GLU A 83 15.06 -16.86 16.82
CA GLU A 83 14.47 -16.25 15.64
C GLU A 83 15.37 -15.15 15.08
N GLY A 84 15.13 -14.82 13.82
CA GLY A 84 15.83 -13.79 13.09
C GLY A 84 17.00 -14.32 12.26
N LEU A 85 17.65 -13.39 11.58
CA LEU A 85 18.72 -13.68 10.62
C LEU A 85 20.10 -13.53 11.24
N THR A 86 20.16 -13.09 12.49
CA THR A 86 21.41 -12.87 13.22
C THR A 86 21.42 -13.69 14.50
N THR A 87 22.54 -14.35 14.76
CA THR A 87 22.80 -15.04 16.03
C THR A 87 24.30 -15.12 16.30
N SER A 88 24.67 -15.41 17.55
CA SER A 88 26.07 -15.52 17.96
C SER A 88 26.40 -16.90 18.55
N LEU A 89 27.58 -17.41 18.22
CA LEU A 89 28.16 -18.61 18.83
C LEU A 89 29.19 -18.17 19.88
N SER A 90 29.10 -18.71 21.09
CA SER A 90 30.11 -18.49 22.13
C SER A 90 31.39 -19.24 21.82
N SER A 91 32.53 -18.54 21.84
CA SER A 91 33.87 -19.08 21.52
C SER A 91 34.40 -20.11 22.54
N PRO A 92 35.25 -21.08 22.14
CA PRO A 92 35.30 -21.79 20.86
C PRO A 92 34.83 -23.24 21.06
N ILE A 93 33.91 -23.70 20.20
CA ILE A 93 33.65 -25.13 20.03
C ILE A 93 33.93 -25.40 18.56
N ASP A 94 35.06 -26.03 18.28
CA ASP A 94 35.34 -26.58 16.96
C ASP A 94 34.19 -27.52 16.58
N SER A 95 33.75 -27.46 15.32
CA SER A 95 32.72 -28.34 14.71
C SER A 95 31.25 -28.14 15.11
N ASP A 96 30.84 -26.97 15.61
CA ASP A 96 29.42 -26.67 15.80
C ASP A 96 28.66 -26.50 14.45
N THR A 97 27.37 -26.83 14.49
CA THR A 97 26.45 -26.77 13.35
C THR A 97 25.35 -25.76 13.65
N LEU A 98 25.19 -24.83 12.73
CA LEU A 98 24.12 -23.83 12.75
C LEU A 98 23.22 -24.05 11.54
N THR A 99 21.95 -24.30 11.82
CA THR A 99 20.92 -24.53 10.81
C THR A 99 19.96 -23.35 10.81
N TRP A 100 19.60 -22.87 9.61
CA TRP A 100 18.52 -21.89 9.45
C TRP A 100 17.31 -22.53 8.77
N ASP A 101 16.16 -22.36 9.41
CA ASP A 101 14.85 -22.69 8.87
C ASP A 101 14.21 -21.39 8.38
N LEU A 102 14.04 -21.28 7.06
CA LEU A 102 13.52 -20.07 6.42
C LEU A 102 12.12 -20.33 5.88
N GLY A 103 11.16 -19.59 6.42
CA GLY A 103 9.77 -19.59 6.00
C GLY A 103 9.54 -18.51 4.94
N TYR A 104 9.13 -18.93 3.76
CA TYR A 104 8.73 -18.02 2.68
C TYR A 104 7.23 -18.15 2.39
N THR A 105 6.60 -17.02 2.11
CA THR A 105 5.20 -16.92 1.68
C THR A 105 5.11 -16.31 0.29
N ASN A 106 3.95 -16.45 -0.34
CA ASN A 106 3.59 -15.59 -1.47
C ASN A 106 3.65 -14.12 -1.03
N PRO A 107 3.92 -13.19 -1.95
CA PRO A 107 3.93 -11.80 -1.60
C PRO A 107 2.53 -11.33 -1.25
N GLY A 108 2.46 -10.50 -0.22
CA GLY A 108 1.23 -9.81 0.16
C GLY A 108 0.76 -8.85 -0.93
N PRO A 109 -0.47 -8.33 -0.78
CA PRO A 109 -0.93 -7.25 -1.62
C PRO A 109 -0.04 -6.00 -1.46
N TRP A 110 0.10 -5.27 -2.54
CA TRP A 110 0.82 -4.00 -2.57
C TRP A 110 0.06 -2.99 -3.42
N THR A 111 0.34 -1.72 -3.15
CA THR A 111 -0.28 -0.58 -3.84
C THR A 111 0.74 0.16 -4.67
N GLN A 112 0.27 0.75 -5.77
CA GLN A 112 1.07 1.60 -6.64
C GLN A 112 0.37 2.93 -6.88
N THR A 113 1.17 3.96 -7.12
CA THR A 113 0.72 5.29 -7.48
C THR A 113 1.32 5.69 -8.83
N GLY A 114 0.65 6.56 -9.58
CA GLY A 114 1.11 7.02 -10.89
C GLY A 114 0.95 8.52 -11.06
N GLY A 115 2.07 9.22 -11.24
CA GLY A 115 2.12 10.68 -11.24
C GLY A 115 1.73 11.32 -9.90
N GLY A 116 1.79 12.65 -9.82
CA GLY A 116 1.42 13.38 -8.60
C GLY A 116 2.32 13.07 -7.40
N ASN A 117 2.02 13.68 -6.26
CA ASN A 117 2.78 13.52 -5.02
C ASN A 117 2.06 12.57 -4.07
N VAL A 118 2.83 11.79 -3.32
CA VAL A 118 2.33 11.01 -2.18
C VAL A 118 2.82 11.67 -0.91
N VAL A 119 1.92 12.04 -0.01
CA VAL A 119 2.26 12.69 1.26
C VAL A 119 1.62 11.92 2.39
N ALA A 120 2.43 11.43 3.33
CA ALA A 120 1.95 10.76 4.53
C ALA A 120 2.51 11.44 5.79
N GLY A 121 1.62 11.84 6.70
CA GLY A 121 2.01 12.33 8.04
C GLY A 121 2.59 11.23 8.95
N GLY A 122 2.54 9.97 8.52
CA GLY A 122 3.02 8.79 9.22
C GLY A 122 4.07 8.02 8.42
N ALA A 123 3.79 6.74 8.15
CA ALA A 123 4.64 5.86 7.36
C ALA A 123 4.06 5.63 5.96
N VAL A 124 4.92 5.40 4.97
CA VAL A 124 4.51 4.94 3.64
C VAL A 124 5.04 3.53 3.43
N LYS A 125 4.15 2.53 3.34
CA LYS A 125 4.55 1.14 3.14
C LYS A 125 3.80 0.51 1.98
N SER A 126 4.54 -0.11 1.07
CA SER A 126 3.99 -0.92 -0.02
C SER A 126 5.07 -1.90 -0.50
N LEU A 127 5.07 -3.11 0.07
CA LEU A 127 6.14 -4.08 -0.13
C LEU A 127 6.04 -4.71 -1.52
N MET A 128 6.80 -4.17 -2.48
CA MET A 128 6.71 -4.60 -3.88
C MET A 128 7.56 -5.83 -4.16
N PRO A 129 6.98 -6.91 -4.71
CA PRO A 129 7.73 -8.13 -5.02
C PRO A 129 8.83 -7.90 -6.05
N GLY A 130 9.88 -8.74 -6.03
CA GLY A 130 11.00 -8.66 -6.98
C GLY A 130 10.58 -8.73 -8.45
N SER A 131 9.51 -9.46 -8.76
CA SER A 131 8.94 -9.61 -10.10
C SER A 131 7.95 -8.53 -10.53
N ALA A 132 7.65 -7.54 -9.68
CA ALA A 132 6.77 -6.44 -10.05
C ALA A 132 7.36 -5.68 -11.25
N SER A 133 6.51 -5.31 -12.21
CA SER A 133 6.95 -4.55 -13.39
C SER A 133 5.90 -3.49 -13.76
N PRO A 134 6.25 -2.18 -13.66
CA PRO A 134 7.47 -1.65 -13.08
C PRO A 134 7.51 -1.84 -11.55
N ARG A 135 8.69 -2.20 -11.01
CA ARG A 135 8.93 -2.25 -9.55
C ARG A 135 9.21 -0.85 -9.00
N LYS A 136 8.18 0.00 -9.01
CA LYS A 136 8.22 1.37 -8.49
C LYS A 136 6.93 1.68 -7.74
N PHE A 137 7.03 2.32 -6.57
CA PHE A 137 5.87 2.71 -5.79
C PHE A 137 5.11 3.87 -6.46
N LEU A 138 5.85 4.83 -7.02
CA LEU A 138 5.33 5.96 -7.77
C LEU A 138 5.89 5.91 -9.20
N THR A 139 5.04 5.51 -10.15
CA THR A 139 5.38 5.50 -11.57
C THR A 139 5.22 6.88 -12.18
N ASP A 140 5.87 7.10 -13.31
CA ASP A 140 5.73 8.35 -14.06
C ASP A 140 4.28 8.53 -14.51
N GLY A 141 3.76 9.75 -14.36
CA GLY A 141 2.44 10.10 -14.91
C GLY A 141 2.50 10.32 -16.42
N VAL A 142 1.37 10.72 -17.02
CA VAL A 142 1.27 11.03 -18.46
C VAL A 142 2.29 12.08 -18.92
N GLY A 143 2.72 12.98 -18.03
CA GLY A 143 3.75 13.99 -18.30
C GLY A 143 5.20 13.49 -18.26
N GLY A 144 5.44 12.20 -17.99
CA GLY A 144 6.77 11.61 -17.96
C GLY A 144 7.58 11.87 -16.68
N TYR A 145 6.93 12.35 -15.61
CA TYR A 145 7.58 12.58 -14.32
C TYR A 145 6.81 11.88 -13.20
N PRO A 146 7.51 11.21 -12.27
CA PRO A 146 6.92 10.79 -11.00
C PRO A 146 7.00 12.00 -10.06
N GLY A 147 5.97 12.27 -9.27
CA GLY A 147 6.11 13.33 -8.27
C GLY A 147 7.04 12.92 -7.12
N LEU A 148 6.81 13.56 -5.97
CA LEU A 148 7.58 13.36 -4.74
C LEU A 148 6.83 12.43 -3.79
N VAL A 149 7.57 11.56 -3.10
CA VAL A 149 7.07 10.84 -1.92
C VAL A 149 7.57 11.53 -0.66
N SER A 150 6.65 11.91 0.23
CA SER A 150 6.93 12.51 1.53
C SER A 150 6.36 11.66 2.66
N TYR A 151 7.17 11.44 3.69
CA TYR A 151 6.84 10.63 4.86
C TYR A 151 7.35 11.31 6.15
N ASN A 152 6.86 10.90 7.31
CA ASN A 152 7.30 11.46 8.59
C ASN A 152 8.06 10.45 9.46
N THR A 153 7.58 9.21 9.55
CA THR A 153 8.13 8.22 10.50
C THR A 153 9.06 7.22 9.82
N SER A 154 8.57 6.50 8.82
CA SER A 154 9.33 5.48 8.07
C SER A 154 8.77 5.31 6.65
N TYR A 155 9.54 4.67 5.79
CA TYR A 155 9.08 4.18 4.50
C TYR A 155 9.56 2.75 4.30
N ASP A 156 8.82 1.98 3.51
CA ASP A 156 9.23 0.63 3.13
C ASP A 156 8.57 0.17 1.83
N PHE A 157 9.38 -0.10 0.81
CA PHE A 157 8.95 -0.47 -0.52
C PHE A 157 9.50 -1.83 -0.97
N ASP A 158 10.27 -2.50 -0.11
CA ASP A 158 10.93 -3.76 -0.44
C ASP A 158 10.56 -4.83 0.59
N PRO A 159 10.02 -5.99 0.18
CA PRO A 159 9.84 -7.12 1.09
C PRO A 159 11.16 -7.69 1.62
N ASP A 160 12.32 -7.30 1.08
CA ASP A 160 13.63 -7.69 1.64
C ASP A 160 13.91 -6.96 2.96
N TYR A 161 14.18 -7.73 4.01
CA TYR A 161 14.51 -7.24 5.35
C TYR A 161 15.79 -6.40 5.41
N ALA A 162 16.69 -6.53 4.42
CA ALA A 162 17.95 -5.81 4.40
C ALA A 162 17.83 -4.39 3.80
N GLY A 163 16.68 -4.04 3.22
CA GLY A 163 16.46 -2.76 2.57
C GLY A 163 15.08 -2.19 2.85
N THR A 164 14.90 -0.91 2.53
CA THR A 164 13.60 -0.21 2.60
C THR A 164 13.09 0.15 1.21
N GLY A 165 13.80 -0.26 0.15
CA GLY A 165 13.44 0.00 -1.23
C GLY A 165 13.58 1.46 -1.69
N GLU A 166 14.59 2.20 -1.24
CA GLU A 166 14.85 3.59 -1.65
C GLU A 166 14.96 3.75 -3.19
N ASN A 167 15.58 2.77 -3.86
CA ASN A 167 15.65 2.72 -5.32
C ASN A 167 14.34 2.34 -6.00
N TYR A 168 13.29 2.02 -5.24
CA TYR A 168 11.97 1.65 -5.75
C TYR A 168 10.91 2.74 -5.52
N VAL A 169 11.31 3.93 -5.05
CA VAL A 169 10.39 5.05 -4.85
C VAL A 169 9.79 5.48 -6.18
N SER A 170 10.62 5.86 -7.15
CA SER A 170 10.18 6.36 -8.46
C SER A 170 11.32 6.33 -9.50
N SER A 171 11.13 6.86 -10.71
CA SER A 171 12.24 7.00 -11.67
C SER A 171 13.31 8.03 -11.24
N THR A 172 12.93 8.99 -10.39
CA THR A 172 13.82 10.03 -9.83
C THR A 172 14.33 9.72 -8.41
N ASN A 173 13.72 8.73 -7.74
CA ASN A 173 13.92 8.40 -6.33
C ASN A 173 13.71 9.61 -5.39
N TRP A 174 12.88 10.57 -5.78
CA TRP A 174 12.58 11.73 -4.93
C TRP A 174 11.76 11.29 -3.70
N LEU A 175 12.44 11.31 -2.57
CA LEU A 175 11.94 10.89 -1.28
C LEU A 175 12.37 11.91 -0.22
N ILE A 176 11.42 12.44 0.54
CA ILE A 176 11.71 13.41 1.61
C ILE A 176 11.07 12.98 2.93
N LYS A 177 11.83 13.14 4.02
CA LYS A 177 11.28 13.04 5.37
C LYS A 177 10.82 14.43 5.81
N GLN A 178 9.51 14.63 5.91
CA GLN A 178 8.94 15.89 6.38
C GLN A 178 7.70 15.64 7.25
N PRO A 179 7.66 16.16 8.49
CA PRO A 179 6.42 16.23 9.25
C PRO A 179 5.46 17.20 8.54
N GLY A 180 4.40 16.67 7.95
CA GLY A 180 3.31 17.47 7.39
C GLY A 180 2.28 17.84 8.47
N PRO A 181 1.72 19.06 8.48
CA PRO A 181 0.63 19.39 9.37
C PRO A 181 -0.61 18.57 9.04
N THR A 182 -1.29 18.07 10.06
CA THR A 182 -2.62 17.45 9.89
C THR A 182 -3.64 18.56 9.67
N ILE A 183 -4.15 18.68 8.44
CA ILE A 183 -5.19 19.65 8.08
C ILE A 183 -6.55 18.95 8.08
N ASP A 184 -7.52 19.51 8.80
CA ASP A 184 -8.91 19.07 8.71
C ASP A 184 -9.58 19.65 7.46
N TYR A 185 -9.37 18.97 6.33
CA TYR A 185 -9.92 19.38 5.05
C TYR A 185 -11.45 19.33 5.03
N TYR A 186 -12.10 18.43 5.79
CA TYR A 186 -13.55 18.42 5.90
C TYR A 186 -14.04 19.75 6.51
N THR A 187 -13.53 20.11 7.69
CA THR A 187 -13.92 21.35 8.38
C THR A 187 -13.59 22.58 7.55
N TYR A 188 -12.43 22.56 6.89
CA TYR A 188 -11.99 23.63 5.99
C TYR A 188 -12.99 23.83 4.83
N PHE A 189 -13.31 22.77 4.08
CA PHE A 189 -14.22 22.88 2.93
C PHE A 189 -15.68 23.12 3.36
N TYR A 190 -16.12 22.53 4.48
CA TYR A 190 -17.43 22.83 5.06
C TYR A 190 -17.59 24.33 5.33
N SER A 191 -16.62 24.95 6.00
CA SER A 191 -16.64 26.38 6.29
C SER A 191 -16.59 27.23 5.03
N LYS A 192 -15.71 26.87 4.09
CA LYS A 192 -15.51 27.58 2.81
C LYS A 192 -16.75 27.56 1.92
N LEU A 193 -17.51 26.46 1.95
CA LEU A 193 -18.75 26.30 1.20
C LEU A 193 -19.97 26.88 1.93
N GLY A 194 -19.74 27.72 2.95
CA GLY A 194 -20.78 28.47 3.66
C GLY A 194 -21.39 27.75 4.86
N GLY A 195 -20.85 26.60 5.26
CA GLY A 195 -21.31 25.84 6.42
C GLY A 195 -22.80 25.52 6.38
N PRO A 196 -23.29 24.79 5.35
CA PRO A 196 -24.71 24.56 5.15
C PRO A 196 -25.36 23.91 6.38
N GLN A 197 -26.45 24.48 6.86
CA GLN A 197 -27.18 23.99 8.04
C GLN A 197 -28.38 23.11 7.68
N THR A 198 -28.90 23.27 6.46
CA THR A 198 -30.05 22.51 5.97
C THR A 198 -29.57 21.36 5.11
N ALA A 199 -29.87 20.12 5.51
CA ALA A 199 -29.55 18.93 4.74
C ALA A 199 -30.42 18.85 3.47
N ASP A 200 -29.81 18.42 2.37
CA ASP A 200 -30.54 17.98 1.19
C ASP A 200 -31.30 16.69 1.50
N THR A 201 -32.51 16.58 0.94
CA THR A 201 -33.35 15.39 1.12
C THR A 201 -33.12 14.42 -0.02
N PHE A 202 -32.76 13.19 0.33
CA PHE A 202 -32.71 12.06 -0.59
C PHE A 202 -33.78 11.04 -0.18
N PRO A 203 -34.44 10.35 -1.13
CA PRO A 203 -35.47 9.36 -0.80
C PRO A 203 -34.94 8.20 0.04
N ASP A 204 -33.70 7.79 -0.21
CA ASP A 204 -33.01 6.69 0.47
C ASP A 204 -31.51 6.98 0.55
N LEU A 205 -30.98 7.13 1.75
CA LEU A 205 -29.55 7.34 1.97
C LEU A 205 -28.72 6.06 1.83
N THR A 206 -29.35 4.88 1.82
CA THR A 206 -28.68 3.59 1.60
C THR A 206 -28.51 3.26 0.11
N ALA A 207 -29.11 4.05 -0.77
CA ALA A 207 -29.04 3.87 -2.21
C ALA A 207 -29.25 5.21 -2.96
N VAL A 208 -28.34 6.17 -2.77
CA VAL A 208 -28.44 7.48 -3.42
C VAL A 208 -28.03 7.39 -4.88
N ASP A 209 -28.94 7.72 -5.79
CA ASP A 209 -28.65 7.86 -7.22
C ASP A 209 -27.85 9.15 -7.50
N LYS A 210 -27.15 9.20 -8.66
CA LYS A 210 -26.39 10.38 -9.08
C LYS A 210 -27.33 11.59 -9.15
N PRO A 211 -27.10 12.65 -8.36
CA PRO A 211 -27.94 13.83 -8.46
C PRO A 211 -27.61 14.66 -9.71
N ALA A 212 -28.45 15.65 -9.99
CA ALA A 212 -28.14 16.64 -11.02
C ALA A 212 -26.89 17.47 -10.68
N SER A 213 -26.20 17.97 -11.69
CA SER A 213 -25.13 18.97 -11.51
C SER A 213 -25.69 20.26 -10.90
N ARG A 214 -24.96 20.87 -9.95
CA ARG A 214 -25.31 22.20 -9.41
C ARG A 214 -24.10 22.91 -8.78
N THR A 215 -24.22 24.22 -8.59
CA THR A 215 -23.14 25.07 -8.04
C THR A 215 -22.95 24.95 -6.52
N LYS A 216 -24.00 24.59 -5.79
CA LYS A 216 -23.97 24.44 -4.32
C LYS A 216 -23.70 22.98 -3.94
N PRO A 217 -22.92 22.69 -2.89
CA PRO A 217 -22.70 21.31 -2.48
C PRO A 217 -24.01 20.67 -2.01
N TYR A 218 -24.16 19.37 -2.22
CA TYR A 218 -25.11 18.51 -1.54
C TYR A 218 -24.66 18.31 -0.10
N TYR A 219 -25.46 18.76 0.87
CA TYR A 219 -25.17 18.54 2.28
C TYR A 219 -26.01 17.38 2.80
N VAL A 220 -25.34 16.31 3.24
CA VAL A 220 -25.97 15.09 3.74
C VAL A 220 -25.67 14.96 5.22
N VAL A 221 -26.69 14.68 6.03
CA VAL A 221 -26.54 14.35 7.44
C VAL A 221 -26.87 12.88 7.64
N GLY A 222 -25.93 12.12 8.20
CA GLY A 222 -26.00 10.68 8.32
C GLY A 222 -25.17 9.95 7.26
N ASP A 223 -25.19 8.62 7.36
CA ASP A 223 -24.41 7.75 6.50
C ASP A 223 -25.09 7.61 5.13
N MET A 224 -24.27 7.64 4.08
CA MET A 224 -24.71 7.63 2.68
C MET A 224 -24.07 6.48 1.93
N THR A 225 -24.82 5.83 1.05
CA THR A 225 -24.30 4.86 0.08
C THR A 225 -24.71 5.26 -1.34
N THR A 226 -23.78 5.29 -2.28
CA THR A 226 -24.10 5.53 -3.69
C THR A 226 -24.76 4.30 -4.32
N SER A 227 -25.78 4.53 -5.14
CA SER A 227 -26.47 3.52 -5.94
C SER A 227 -26.01 3.60 -7.39
N GLY A 228 -25.79 2.42 -7.99
CA GLY A 228 -25.42 2.28 -9.40
C GLY A 228 -24.08 2.94 -9.76
N ASP A 229 -23.80 2.96 -11.06
CA ASP A 229 -22.63 3.65 -11.62
C ASP A 229 -22.98 5.13 -11.86
N TRP A 230 -22.13 6.04 -11.37
CA TRP A 230 -22.25 7.47 -11.59
C TRP A 230 -21.33 7.90 -12.74
N ALA A 231 -21.92 8.28 -13.87
CA ALA A 231 -21.22 8.94 -14.95
C ALA A 231 -21.39 10.47 -14.84
N VAL A 232 -20.31 11.16 -14.50
CA VAL A 232 -20.24 12.63 -14.44
C VAL A 232 -19.85 13.13 -15.82
N ALA A 233 -20.82 13.72 -16.53
CA ALA A 233 -20.65 14.15 -17.90
C ALA A 233 -19.74 15.39 -18.00
N ASP A 234 -19.33 15.72 -19.23
CA ASP A 234 -18.57 16.93 -19.52
C ASP A 234 -19.31 18.19 -19.01
N GLY A 235 -18.59 19.06 -18.30
CA GLY A 235 -19.13 20.28 -17.68
C GLY A 235 -20.00 20.06 -16.43
N GLU A 236 -20.29 18.81 -16.02
CA GLU A 236 -21.02 18.57 -14.77
C GLU A 236 -20.14 18.83 -13.54
N THR A 237 -20.73 19.38 -12.49
CA THR A 237 -20.09 19.61 -11.20
C THR A 237 -20.99 19.06 -10.10
N ILE A 238 -20.46 18.11 -9.34
CA ILE A 238 -21.15 17.49 -8.21
C ILE A 238 -20.23 17.56 -6.99
N ILE A 239 -20.68 18.22 -5.92
CA ILE A 239 -19.92 18.28 -4.66
C ILE A 239 -20.82 17.76 -3.56
N PHE A 240 -20.34 16.81 -2.77
CA PHE A 240 -20.99 16.34 -1.55
C PHE A 240 -20.18 16.74 -0.31
N LEU A 241 -20.89 17.25 0.69
CA LEU A 241 -20.47 17.37 2.07
C LEU A 241 -21.27 16.35 2.89
N VAL A 242 -20.64 15.29 3.35
CA VAL A 242 -21.30 14.21 4.10
C VAL A 242 -20.90 14.30 5.57
N ASN A 243 -21.84 14.69 6.43
CA ASN A 243 -21.70 14.65 7.89
C ASN A 243 -22.10 13.26 8.40
N GLY A 244 -21.26 12.29 8.07
CA GLY A 244 -21.44 10.86 8.32
C GLY A 244 -20.36 10.06 7.59
N ASN A 245 -20.62 8.79 7.35
CA ASN A 245 -19.80 7.91 6.51
C ASN A 245 -20.33 7.84 5.08
N LEU A 246 -19.47 7.51 4.13
CA LEU A 246 -19.83 7.28 2.74
C LEU A 246 -19.44 5.86 2.31
N THR A 247 -20.36 5.14 1.69
CA THR A 247 -20.06 3.91 0.95
C THR A 247 -20.23 4.16 -0.55
N ILE A 248 -19.20 3.83 -1.34
CA ILE A 248 -19.23 3.87 -2.80
C ILE A 248 -19.68 2.49 -3.29
N GLY A 249 -20.94 2.38 -3.71
CA GLY A 249 -21.57 1.11 -4.10
C GLY A 249 -21.34 0.71 -5.57
N GLY A 250 -21.08 1.68 -6.44
CA GLY A 250 -20.81 1.50 -7.86
C GLY A 250 -19.66 2.37 -8.36
N LYS A 251 -19.37 2.31 -9.66
CA LYS A 251 -18.30 3.09 -10.28
C LYS A 251 -18.63 4.58 -10.25
N ILE A 252 -17.62 5.42 -10.20
CA ILE A 252 -17.74 6.86 -10.39
C ILE A 252 -16.74 7.25 -11.47
N THR A 253 -17.23 7.65 -12.63
CA THR A 253 -16.40 7.98 -13.79
C THR A 253 -16.72 9.36 -14.31
N MET A 254 -15.76 10.01 -14.94
CA MET A 254 -15.82 11.38 -15.41
C MET A 254 -15.42 11.46 -16.89
N THR A 255 -16.06 12.36 -17.62
CA THR A 255 -15.68 12.69 -19.01
C THR A 255 -15.42 14.17 -19.17
N GLY A 256 -14.49 14.54 -20.05
CA GLY A 256 -14.19 15.95 -20.37
C GLY A 256 -13.80 16.77 -19.15
N THR A 257 -14.52 17.88 -18.95
CA THR A 257 -14.38 18.86 -17.87
C THR A 257 -15.28 18.58 -16.67
N GLY A 258 -15.88 17.39 -16.59
CA GLY A 258 -16.66 16.98 -15.42
C GLY A 258 -15.85 17.12 -14.12
N PHE A 259 -16.53 17.25 -12.99
CA PHE A 259 -15.93 17.35 -11.66
C PHE A 259 -16.83 16.72 -10.61
N ILE A 260 -16.27 15.84 -9.80
CA ILE A 260 -16.92 15.35 -8.58
C ILE A 260 -16.00 15.43 -7.37
N ALA A 261 -16.55 15.90 -6.25
CA ALA A 261 -15.89 15.88 -4.96
C ALA A 261 -16.79 15.25 -3.89
N LEU A 262 -16.26 14.27 -3.17
CA LEU A 262 -16.91 13.62 -2.02
C LEU A 262 -16.09 13.95 -0.78
N ILE A 263 -16.60 14.89 0.03
CA ILE A 263 -15.93 15.43 1.21
C ILE A 263 -16.71 14.94 2.44
N VAL A 264 -16.09 14.04 3.20
CA VAL A 264 -16.78 13.18 4.18
C VAL A 264 -16.18 13.39 5.56
N LYS A 265 -17.03 13.54 6.57
CA LYS A 265 -16.57 13.72 7.95
C LYS A 265 -16.04 12.41 8.56
N GLY A 266 -16.70 11.30 8.25
CA GLY A 266 -16.31 9.97 8.70
C GLY A 266 -15.45 9.23 7.68
N ASP A 267 -15.72 7.93 7.55
CA ASP A 267 -15.01 7.04 6.65
C ASP A 267 -15.57 7.08 5.23
N ILE A 268 -14.71 6.78 4.25
CA ILE A 268 -15.11 6.41 2.90
C ILE A 268 -14.82 4.93 2.71
N THR A 269 -15.83 4.14 2.36
CA THR A 269 -15.69 2.70 2.09
C THR A 269 -16.06 2.40 0.66
N VAL A 270 -15.15 1.78 -0.09
CA VAL A 270 -15.42 1.29 -1.44
C VAL A 270 -15.96 -0.14 -1.32
N SER A 271 -17.12 -0.40 -1.92
CA SER A 271 -17.69 -1.75 -1.95
C SER A 271 -16.75 -2.73 -2.67
N PRO A 272 -16.60 -3.98 -2.20
CA PRO A 272 -15.89 -5.04 -2.92
C PRO A 272 -16.32 -5.22 -4.39
N SER A 273 -17.58 -4.91 -4.72
CA SER A 273 -18.12 -4.97 -6.09
C SER A 273 -17.56 -3.89 -7.02
N VAL A 274 -16.99 -2.81 -6.48
CA VAL A 274 -16.37 -1.72 -7.25
C VAL A 274 -14.91 -2.07 -7.48
N GLY A 275 -14.61 -2.46 -8.70
CA GLY A 275 -13.29 -2.93 -9.11
C GLY A 275 -13.28 -3.39 -10.56
N GLY A 276 -12.15 -3.91 -11.00
CA GLY A 276 -11.96 -4.52 -12.31
C GLY A 276 -11.12 -5.79 -12.24
N LEU A 277 -10.97 -6.41 -13.42
CA LEU A 277 -10.02 -7.50 -13.61
C LEU A 277 -8.62 -7.05 -13.20
N TYR A 278 -7.81 -7.95 -12.65
CA TYR A 278 -6.44 -7.62 -12.22
C TYR A 278 -5.56 -7.06 -13.35
N THR A 279 -5.83 -7.43 -14.60
CA THR A 279 -5.15 -6.92 -15.80
C THR A 279 -5.57 -5.51 -16.21
N SER A 280 -6.70 -5.01 -15.70
CA SER A 280 -7.22 -3.69 -16.06
C SER A 280 -6.46 -2.58 -15.32
N SER A 281 -6.07 -1.55 -16.07
CA SER A 281 -5.60 -0.26 -15.53
C SER A 281 -6.63 0.86 -15.70
N THR A 282 -7.85 0.54 -16.15
CA THR A 282 -8.92 1.53 -16.31
C THR A 282 -9.47 1.95 -14.94
N PRO A 283 -9.48 3.25 -14.61
CA PRO A 283 -10.06 3.73 -13.36
C PRO A 283 -11.55 3.42 -13.26
N VAL A 284 -12.00 3.03 -12.06
CA VAL A 284 -13.41 2.79 -11.74
C VAL A 284 -13.96 3.81 -10.75
N ILE A 285 -13.08 4.61 -10.14
CA ILE A 285 -13.41 5.71 -9.24
C ILE A 285 -12.57 6.90 -9.66
N GLU A 286 -13.22 8.00 -10.00
CA GLU A 286 -12.60 9.24 -10.47
C GLU A 286 -13.08 10.44 -9.65
N GLY A 287 -12.21 11.41 -9.38
CA GLY A 287 -12.56 12.68 -8.70
C GLY A 287 -11.73 13.03 -7.47
N LEU A 288 -12.31 13.87 -6.59
CA LEU A 288 -11.71 14.32 -5.33
C LEU A 288 -12.39 13.66 -4.14
N TYR A 289 -11.64 12.93 -3.32
CA TYR A 289 -12.16 12.20 -2.16
C TYR A 289 -11.42 12.64 -0.91
N ILE A 290 -12.16 13.14 0.07
CA ILE A 290 -11.59 13.72 1.29
C ILE A 290 -12.31 13.12 2.50
N THR A 291 -11.54 12.63 3.49
CA THR A 291 -12.06 12.36 4.84
C THR A 291 -11.61 13.45 5.82
N SER A 292 -12.21 13.48 7.02
CA SER A 292 -11.62 14.20 8.15
C SER A 292 -10.29 13.53 8.59
N PRO A 293 -9.49 14.19 9.46
CA PRO A 293 -8.26 13.61 10.00
C PRO A 293 -8.43 12.30 10.77
N THR A 294 -9.63 12.00 11.27
CA THR A 294 -9.93 10.74 11.96
C THR A 294 -10.57 9.71 11.04
N GLY A 295 -11.00 10.12 9.85
CA GLY A 295 -11.63 9.23 8.87
C GLY A 295 -10.61 8.35 8.15
N THR A 296 -11.10 7.20 7.69
CA THR A 296 -10.33 6.20 6.95
C THR A 296 -10.91 6.02 5.56
N PHE A 297 -10.04 6.00 4.54
CA PHE A 297 -10.39 5.53 3.21
C PHE A 297 -10.14 4.02 3.11
N LYS A 298 -11.21 3.24 2.97
CA LYS A 298 -11.22 1.78 2.96
C LYS A 298 -11.50 1.28 1.54
N THR A 299 -10.62 0.47 0.97
CA THR A 299 -10.76 0.01 -0.43
C THR A 299 -11.66 -1.21 -0.61
N GLY A 300 -12.08 -1.84 0.50
CA GLY A 300 -12.87 -3.08 0.50
C GLY A 300 -12.03 -4.30 0.12
N ALA A 301 -12.31 -5.44 0.75
CA ALA A 301 -11.59 -6.68 0.46
C ALA A 301 -11.92 -7.21 -0.94
N SER A 302 -10.99 -7.94 -1.57
CA SER A 302 -11.21 -8.61 -2.86
C SER A 302 -12.07 -9.87 -2.70
N SER A 303 -13.37 -9.68 -2.42
CA SER A 303 -14.34 -10.77 -2.20
C SER A 303 -15.24 -11.06 -3.41
N VAL A 304 -15.07 -10.34 -4.52
CA VAL A 304 -15.89 -10.48 -5.73
C VAL A 304 -14.98 -10.80 -6.91
N ALA A 305 -15.22 -11.96 -7.55
CA ALA A 305 -14.45 -12.41 -8.70
C ALA A 305 -14.56 -11.42 -9.88
N GLY A 306 -13.44 -11.13 -10.53
CA GLY A 306 -13.31 -10.15 -11.61
C GLY A 306 -13.37 -8.68 -11.15
N LYS A 307 -13.33 -8.42 -9.84
CA LYS A 307 -13.32 -7.09 -9.19
C LYS A 307 -12.18 -6.96 -8.18
N GLU A 308 -11.16 -7.81 -8.29
CA GLU A 308 -10.11 -7.95 -7.29
C GLU A 308 -9.18 -6.74 -7.24
N ARG A 309 -9.00 -6.03 -8.36
CA ARG A 309 -8.13 -4.85 -8.45
C ARG A 309 -8.96 -3.57 -8.42
N LEU A 310 -8.50 -2.59 -7.65
CA LEU A 310 -9.09 -1.26 -7.59
C LEU A 310 -8.17 -0.25 -8.25
N VAL A 311 -8.65 0.42 -9.30
CA VAL A 311 -7.94 1.52 -9.95
C VAL A 311 -8.72 2.80 -9.74
N LEU A 312 -8.07 3.80 -9.19
CA LEU A 312 -8.65 5.10 -8.88
C LEU A 312 -7.89 6.20 -9.61
N ARG A 313 -8.57 7.26 -10.04
CA ARG A 313 -7.94 8.42 -10.67
C ARG A 313 -8.40 9.73 -10.02
N GLY A 314 -7.46 10.55 -9.55
CA GLY A 314 -7.75 11.87 -9.00
C GLY A 314 -6.95 12.18 -7.75
N THR A 315 -7.60 12.81 -6.77
CA THR A 315 -6.97 13.24 -5.52
C THR A 315 -7.68 12.61 -4.33
N PHE A 316 -6.91 11.92 -3.50
CA PHE A 316 -7.42 11.19 -2.34
C PHE A 316 -6.70 11.68 -1.09
N VAL A 317 -7.46 12.21 -0.14
CA VAL A 317 -6.94 12.72 1.14
C VAL A 317 -7.71 12.04 2.25
N ALA A 318 -7.01 11.35 3.13
CA ALA A 318 -7.63 10.70 4.27
C ALA A 318 -6.76 10.80 5.51
N GLY A 319 -7.39 10.71 6.69
CA GLY A 319 -6.66 10.57 7.95
C GLY A 319 -5.84 9.28 7.97
N ASN A 320 -6.44 8.19 7.49
CA ASN A 320 -5.79 6.91 7.29
C ASN A 320 -6.24 6.26 5.97
N PHE A 321 -5.38 5.42 5.40
CA PHE A 321 -5.73 4.54 4.30
C PHE A 321 -5.70 3.10 4.80
N LEU A 322 -6.81 2.39 4.63
CA LEU A 322 -6.90 0.95 4.82
C LEU A 322 -7.06 0.30 3.45
N LEU A 323 -5.93 -0.14 2.90
CA LEU A 323 -5.86 -0.82 1.62
C LEU A 323 -6.04 -2.32 1.85
N GLN A 324 -7.04 -2.91 1.21
CA GLN A 324 -7.59 -4.24 1.53
C GLN A 324 -7.70 -5.16 0.32
N ARG A 325 -7.43 -4.67 -0.89
CA ARG A 325 -7.48 -5.50 -2.09
C ARG A 325 -6.32 -6.49 -2.04
N ASN A 326 -6.61 -7.71 -2.47
CA ASN A 326 -5.64 -8.80 -2.52
C ASN A 326 -5.87 -9.64 -3.78
N LEU A 327 -4.81 -9.81 -4.58
CA LEU A 327 -4.85 -10.57 -5.84
C LEU A 327 -4.34 -12.01 -5.66
N GLU A 328 -4.26 -12.51 -4.43
CA GLU A 328 -3.83 -13.88 -4.12
C GLU A 328 -4.73 -14.94 -4.75
N SER A 329 -6.06 -14.72 -4.81
CA SER A 329 -7.01 -15.66 -5.43
C SER A 329 -6.75 -15.90 -6.92
N VAL A 330 -6.07 -14.96 -7.59
CA VAL A 330 -5.67 -15.02 -9.00
C VAL A 330 -4.15 -15.07 -9.17
N ASN A 331 -3.39 -15.30 -8.09
CA ASN A 331 -1.93 -15.37 -8.07
C ASN A 331 -1.23 -14.18 -8.75
N ALA A 332 -1.77 -12.96 -8.63
CA ALA A 332 -1.26 -11.79 -9.35
C ALA A 332 -0.54 -10.75 -8.47
N ASN A 333 -0.49 -10.93 -7.14
CA ASN A 333 0.26 -10.03 -6.25
C ASN A 333 1.75 -9.95 -6.64
N THR A 334 2.32 -11.01 -7.21
CA THR A 334 3.73 -11.09 -7.60
C THR A 334 4.10 -10.07 -8.68
N THR A 335 3.16 -9.66 -9.52
CA THR A 335 3.45 -8.81 -10.70
C THR A 335 2.63 -7.53 -10.74
N THR A 336 1.53 -7.47 -9.99
CA THR A 336 0.51 -6.43 -10.16
C THR A 336 0.05 -5.90 -8.81
N ALA A 337 -0.04 -4.57 -8.70
CA ALA A 337 -0.58 -3.91 -7.52
C ALA A 337 -2.10 -4.16 -7.40
N ALA A 338 -2.55 -4.49 -6.19
CA ALA A 338 -3.96 -4.70 -5.89
C ALA A 338 -4.75 -3.39 -5.92
N GLU A 339 -4.10 -2.28 -5.56
CA GLU A 339 -4.61 -0.93 -5.73
C GLU A 339 -3.67 -0.07 -6.58
N LEU A 340 -4.26 0.74 -7.46
CA LEU A 340 -3.55 1.71 -8.28
C LEU A 340 -4.21 3.09 -8.17
N PHE A 341 -3.47 4.08 -7.66
CA PHE A 341 -3.91 5.48 -7.59
C PHE A 341 -3.22 6.29 -8.69
N LEU A 342 -3.98 6.81 -9.63
CA LEU A 342 -3.49 7.67 -10.70
C LEU A 342 -3.81 9.11 -10.39
N TYR A 343 -2.82 9.99 -10.46
CA TYR A 343 -3.06 11.41 -10.30
C TYR A 343 -3.72 12.00 -11.55
N ASP A 344 -4.72 12.86 -11.34
CA ASP A 344 -5.37 13.61 -12.42
C ASP A 344 -5.13 15.11 -12.25
N PRO A 345 -4.13 15.69 -12.94
CA PRO A 345 -3.88 17.13 -12.86
C PRO A 345 -5.03 17.97 -13.44
N ALA A 346 -5.86 17.41 -14.34
CA ALA A 346 -6.96 18.16 -14.96
C ALA A 346 -8.02 18.57 -13.93
N LEU A 347 -8.17 17.79 -12.85
CA LEU A 347 -9.09 18.12 -11.75
C LEU A 347 -8.82 19.51 -11.16
N GLN A 348 -7.57 19.96 -11.10
CA GLN A 348 -7.24 21.29 -10.57
C GLN A 348 -7.77 22.43 -11.44
N PHE A 349 -7.93 22.20 -12.75
CA PHE A 349 -8.44 23.19 -13.69
C PHE A 349 -9.96 23.13 -13.82
N HIS A 350 -10.56 21.97 -13.59
CA HIS A 350 -12.02 21.76 -13.63
C HIS A 350 -12.69 22.02 -12.28
N MET A 351 -11.91 22.08 -11.21
CA MET A 351 -12.39 22.34 -9.86
C MET A 351 -13.11 23.71 -9.79
N PRO A 352 -14.33 23.76 -9.24
CA PRO A 352 -15.06 25.01 -9.07
C PRO A 352 -14.27 26.03 -8.26
N LYS A 353 -14.38 27.31 -8.62
CA LYS A 353 -13.64 28.41 -7.96
C LYS A 353 -13.79 28.44 -6.45
N ALA A 354 -14.93 27.99 -5.93
CA ALA A 354 -15.19 27.89 -4.49
C ALA A 354 -14.19 26.98 -3.76
N LEU A 355 -13.54 26.03 -4.44
CA LEU A 355 -12.58 25.11 -3.85
C LEU A 355 -11.11 25.53 -4.08
N LEU A 356 -10.80 26.32 -5.12
CA LEU A 356 -9.44 26.63 -5.58
C LEU A 356 -8.53 27.43 -4.61
N ASN A 357 -9.07 28.22 -3.69
CA ASN A 357 -8.24 29.11 -2.87
C ASN A 357 -7.63 28.41 -1.64
N VAL A 358 -6.41 27.88 -1.71
CA VAL A 358 -5.65 27.51 -0.49
C VAL A 358 -4.73 28.67 -0.13
N PRO A 359 -4.74 29.21 1.11
CA PRO A 359 -3.71 30.15 1.52
C PRO A 359 -2.36 29.44 1.49
N ILE A 360 -1.48 29.84 0.57
CA ILE A 360 -0.11 29.31 0.48
C ILE A 360 0.75 30.10 1.47
N THR A 361 1.18 29.47 2.56
CA THR A 361 2.35 29.91 3.32
C THR A 361 3.57 29.26 2.70
N TRP A 362 4.36 30.03 1.96
CA TRP A 362 5.65 29.58 1.46
C TRP A 362 6.68 29.60 2.60
N GLN A 363 7.46 28.53 2.71
CA GLN A 363 8.59 28.44 3.63
C GLN A 363 9.83 28.01 2.82
N GLU A 364 10.86 28.85 2.82
CA GLU A 364 12.15 28.54 2.22
C GLU A 364 12.80 27.36 2.94
N VAL A 365 13.26 26.37 2.19
CA VAL A 365 14.19 25.37 2.71
C VAL A 365 15.56 25.78 2.19
N ALA A 366 16.39 26.35 3.06
CA ALA A 366 17.76 26.73 2.71
C ALA A 366 18.57 25.47 2.33
N PRO A 367 19.48 25.58 1.34
CA PRO A 367 20.21 24.44 0.76
C PRO A 367 21.15 23.73 1.72
#